data_AF-A0A9D4VIE6-F1
#
_entry.id   AF-A0A9D4VIE6-F1
#
_cell.length_a   1.000
_cell.length_b   1.000
_cell.length_c   1.000
_cell.angle_alpha   90.00
_cell.angle_beta   90.00
_cell.angle_gamma   90.00
#
_symmetry.space_group_name_H-M   'P 1'
#
loop_
_entity.id
_entity.type
_entity.pdbx_description
1 polymer ?
#
loop_
_entity_poly.entity_id
_entity_poly.type
_entity_poly.pdbx_seq_one_letter_code
_entity_poly.pdbx_strand_id
1 'polypeptide(L)'
;MGTTLYCQRLWKHPLAHICSSLTEAFCIAILEAASCGLLTVSTRVGGVPEVVPDDMIVLAEPDPSDMVRAIQRAITMLPKIDPQVMHNRMRELYSWHDVSKRTEIVYDRALKCSDQNLLERLSRYLSCGAWAGKIFCLVMIFNFLLWHLLELWQPADEIEEAPDVILSRNCDGLEGCCRKYNNAENYNSSDTNNIS
;
A
#
# COMPACT_ATOMS: atom_id res chain seq x y z
N MET A 1 1.51 8.99 12.34
CA MET A 1 0.62 9.36 13.47
C MET A 1 -0.29 10.56 13.18
N GLY A 2 -0.04 11.43 12.18
CA GLY A 2 -0.90 12.60 11.90
C GLY A 2 -2.22 12.31 11.17
N THR A 3 -2.26 11.32 10.29
CA THR A 3 -3.44 11.00 9.45
C THR A 3 -4.54 10.25 10.21
N THR A 4 -4.17 9.36 11.15
CA THR A 4 -5.13 8.57 11.94
C THR A 4 -6.05 9.44 12.81
N LEU A 5 -5.54 10.55 13.36
CA LEU A 5 -6.32 11.49 14.17
C LEU A 5 -7.38 12.28 13.36
N TYR A 6 -7.10 12.57 12.09
CA TYR A 6 -8.05 13.24 11.21
C TYR A 6 -9.20 12.30 10.81
N CYS A 7 -8.87 11.05 10.50
CA CYS A 7 -9.85 9.99 10.27
C CYS A 7 -10.72 9.78 11.53
N GLN A 8 -10.14 9.58 12.71
CA GLN A 8 -10.91 9.41 13.96
C GLN A 8 -11.92 10.54 14.24
N ARG A 9 -11.65 11.77 13.78
CA ARG A 9 -12.55 12.92 13.96
C ARG A 9 -13.70 12.94 12.96
N LEU A 10 -13.52 12.40 11.74
CA LEU A 10 -14.59 12.18 10.75
C LEU A 10 -15.47 10.97 11.13
N TRP A 11 -14.86 9.94 11.73
CA TRP A 11 -15.53 8.68 12.12
C TRP A 11 -16.06 8.68 13.57
N LYS A 12 -16.44 9.86 14.10
CA LYS A 12 -16.91 9.96 15.50
C LYS A 12 -18.29 9.31 15.77
N HIS A 13 -19.05 9.00 14.71
CA HIS A 13 -20.39 8.41 14.75
C HIS A 13 -20.73 7.31 13.70
N PRO A 14 -19.85 6.81 12.80
CA PRO A 14 -20.20 5.68 11.95
C PRO A 14 -19.96 4.34 12.63
N LEU A 15 -20.93 3.44 12.46
CA LEU A 15 -20.89 2.06 12.95
C LEU A 15 -19.98 1.17 12.09
N ALA A 16 -19.85 1.41 10.78
CA ALA A 16 -19.02 0.61 9.88
C ALA A 16 -18.61 1.41 8.62
N HIS A 17 -17.53 1.00 7.95
CA HIS A 17 -17.12 1.50 6.63
C HIS A 17 -17.61 0.56 5.53
N ILE A 18 -18.05 1.08 4.38
CA ILE A 18 -18.56 0.28 3.26
C ILE A 18 -17.79 0.60 1.98
N CYS A 19 -17.27 -0.44 1.32
CA CYS A 19 -16.68 -0.36 -0.01
C CYS A 19 -17.46 -1.25 -0.98
N SER A 20 -18.13 -0.67 -1.97
CA SER A 20 -18.93 -1.41 -2.97
C SER A 20 -18.30 -1.37 -4.36
N SER A 21 -16.97 -1.29 -4.42
CA SER A 21 -16.24 -1.22 -5.68
C SER A 21 -16.35 -2.54 -6.44
N LEU A 22 -16.31 -2.48 -7.78
CA LEU A 22 -16.40 -3.67 -8.64
C LEU A 22 -15.02 -4.34 -8.82
N THR A 23 -13.94 -3.58 -8.64
CA THR A 23 -12.56 -4.06 -8.76
C THR A 23 -11.65 -3.27 -7.82
N GLU A 24 -10.94 -3.94 -6.91
CA GLU A 24 -9.97 -3.33 -6.01
C GLU A 24 -8.71 -4.19 -5.95
N ALA A 25 -7.55 -3.62 -6.34
CA ALA A 25 -6.28 -4.33 -6.22
C ALA A 25 -5.73 -4.27 -4.78
N PHE A 26 -5.84 -3.10 -4.14
CA PHE A 26 -5.40 -2.85 -2.77
C PHE A 26 -6.17 -1.65 -2.20
N CYS A 27 -7.28 -1.93 -1.51
CA CYS A 27 -8.18 -0.87 -1.05
C CYS A 27 -7.63 -0.18 0.23
N ILE A 28 -6.89 0.91 0.06
CA ILE A 28 -6.29 1.67 1.17
C ILE A 28 -7.34 2.19 2.15
N ALA A 29 -8.51 2.59 1.66
CA ALA A 29 -9.59 3.13 2.50
C ALA A 29 -10.09 2.12 3.55
N ILE A 30 -10.15 0.83 3.19
CA ILE A 30 -10.52 -0.25 4.11
C ILE A 30 -9.44 -0.40 5.20
N LEU A 31 -8.16 -0.35 4.83
CA LEU A 31 -7.06 -0.43 5.79
C LEU A 31 -7.05 0.76 6.75
N GLU A 32 -7.30 1.97 6.25
CA GLU A 32 -7.41 3.17 7.09
C GLU A 32 -8.59 3.09 8.05
N ALA A 33 -9.76 2.64 7.57
CA ALA A 33 -10.94 2.43 8.40
C ALA A 33 -10.70 1.37 9.48
N ALA A 34 -10.16 0.21 9.12
CA ALA A 34 -9.79 -0.85 10.05
C ALA A 34 -8.73 -0.38 11.06
N SER A 35 -7.76 0.43 10.62
CA SER A 35 -6.78 1.06 11.52
C SER A 35 -7.42 2.05 12.49
N CYS A 36 -8.58 2.62 12.17
CA CYS A 36 -9.33 3.46 13.11
C CYS A 36 -10.21 2.63 14.06
N GLY A 37 -10.19 1.30 13.95
CA GLY A 37 -11.03 0.42 14.76
C GLY A 37 -12.48 0.33 14.26
N LEU A 38 -12.73 0.59 12.97
CA LEU A 38 -14.04 0.43 12.34
C LEU A 38 -14.16 -0.92 11.61
N LEU A 39 -15.28 -1.62 11.81
CA LEU A 39 -15.59 -2.81 11.03
C LEU A 39 -15.83 -2.40 9.58
N THR A 40 -15.26 -3.14 8.64
CA THR A 40 -15.37 -2.86 7.22
C THR A 40 -16.30 -3.85 6.54
N VAL A 41 -17.09 -3.39 5.57
CA VAL A 41 -17.93 -4.22 4.71
C VAL A 41 -17.47 -3.98 3.28
N SER A 42 -17.13 -5.04 2.55
CA SER A 42 -16.66 -4.90 1.17
C SER A 42 -17.21 -5.98 0.26
N THR A 43 -17.30 -5.68 -1.03
CA THR A 43 -17.45 -6.69 -2.06
C THR A 43 -16.21 -7.60 -2.10
N ARG A 44 -16.42 -8.90 -2.35
CA ARG A 44 -15.38 -9.93 -2.52
C ARG A 44 -14.82 -9.86 -3.95
N VAL A 45 -14.06 -8.82 -4.23
CA VAL A 45 -13.47 -8.59 -5.55
C VAL A 45 -12.00 -8.22 -5.44
N GLY A 46 -11.24 -8.57 -6.47
CA GLY A 46 -9.82 -8.26 -6.58
C GLY A 46 -8.99 -8.84 -5.42
N GLY A 47 -8.14 -8.01 -4.82
CA GLY A 47 -7.21 -8.39 -3.76
C GLY A 47 -7.72 -8.16 -2.33
N VAL A 48 -8.99 -7.77 -2.16
CA VAL A 48 -9.55 -7.40 -0.84
C VAL A 48 -9.54 -8.56 0.16
N PRO A 49 -9.97 -9.79 -0.20
CA PRO A 49 -9.95 -10.93 0.72
C PRO A 49 -8.54 -11.32 1.20
N GLU A 50 -7.51 -11.01 0.43
CA GLU A 50 -6.12 -11.33 0.75
C GLU A 50 -5.47 -10.33 1.72
N VAL A 51 -6.00 -9.11 1.79
CA VAL A 51 -5.37 -8.00 2.52
C VAL A 51 -5.99 -7.71 3.88
N VAL A 52 -7.23 -8.14 4.15
CA VAL A 52 -7.85 -7.94 5.46
C VAL A 52 -8.35 -9.28 6.00
N PRO A 53 -7.90 -9.69 7.20
CA PRO A 53 -8.43 -10.88 7.86
C PRO A 53 -9.95 -10.89 7.99
N ASP A 54 -10.56 -12.06 7.80
CA ASP A 54 -12.01 -12.28 7.76
C ASP A 54 -12.77 -11.82 9.01
N ASP A 55 -12.09 -11.60 10.14
CA ASP A 55 -12.70 -11.14 11.39
C ASP A 55 -12.76 -9.61 11.52
N MET A 56 -12.11 -8.87 10.62
CA MET A 56 -12.10 -7.40 10.56
C MET A 56 -12.85 -6.85 9.33
N ILE A 57 -13.33 -7.74 8.46
CA ILE A 57 -14.08 -7.41 7.25
C ILE A 57 -15.26 -8.36 7.03
N VAL A 58 -16.41 -7.81 6.66
CA VAL A 58 -17.54 -8.60 6.17
C VAL A 58 -17.56 -8.53 4.66
N LEU A 59 -17.30 -9.66 4.01
CA LEU A 59 -17.33 -9.76 2.56
C LEU A 59 -18.74 -10.07 2.05
N ALA A 60 -19.10 -9.46 0.92
CA ALA A 60 -20.35 -9.68 0.18
C ALA A 60 -20.04 -9.95 -1.29
N GLU A 61 -20.91 -10.67 -1.98
CA GLU A 61 -20.89 -10.71 -3.45
C GLU A 61 -21.27 -9.32 -4.01
N PRO A 62 -20.86 -8.96 -5.25
CA PRO A 62 -21.21 -7.69 -5.89
C PRO A 62 -22.69 -7.66 -6.34
N ASP A 63 -23.59 -7.97 -5.42
CA ASP A 63 -25.04 -7.99 -5.57
C ASP A 63 -25.66 -7.09 -4.47
N PRO A 64 -26.63 -6.21 -4.80
CA PRO A 64 -27.25 -5.33 -3.81
C PRO A 64 -27.88 -6.06 -2.63
N SER A 65 -28.50 -7.22 -2.86
CA SER A 65 -29.17 -7.98 -1.81
C SER A 65 -28.16 -8.58 -0.84
N ASP A 66 -27.01 -9.05 -1.35
CA ASP A 66 -25.95 -9.57 -0.51
C ASP A 66 -25.21 -8.48 0.26
N MET A 67 -25.03 -7.29 -0.33
CA MET A 67 -24.50 -6.12 0.38
C MET A 67 -25.37 -5.72 1.58
N VAL A 68 -26.69 -5.70 1.42
CA VAL A 68 -27.63 -5.43 2.53
C VAL A 68 -27.49 -6.47 3.63
N ARG A 69 -27.39 -7.75 3.26
CA ARG A 69 -27.17 -8.85 4.21
C ARG A 69 -25.83 -8.70 4.94
N ALA A 70 -24.78 -8.31 4.24
CA ALA A 70 -23.46 -8.09 4.82
C ALA A 70 -23.46 -6.92 5.80
N ILE A 71 -24.13 -5.81 5.48
CA ILE A 71 -24.32 -4.68 6.40
C ILE A 71 -25.10 -5.12 7.64
N GLN A 72 -26.17 -5.91 7.46
CA GLN A 72 -26.94 -6.44 8.59
C GLN A 72 -26.08 -7.33 9.49
N ARG A 73 -25.25 -8.21 8.91
CA ARG A 73 -24.26 -9.00 9.67
C ARG A 73 -23.29 -8.10 10.42
N ALA A 74 -22.75 -7.07 9.77
CA ALA A 74 -21.80 -6.15 10.37
C ALA A 74 -22.39 -5.43 11.60
N ILE A 75 -23.64 -4.96 11.52
CA ILE A 75 -24.35 -4.32 12.65
C ILE A 75 -24.46 -5.28 13.85
N THR A 76 -24.71 -6.57 13.62
CA THR A 76 -24.79 -7.56 14.70
C THR A 76 -23.44 -7.93 15.32
N MET A 77 -22.35 -7.79 14.56
CA MET A 77 -20.98 -8.06 15.02
C MET A 77 -20.39 -6.89 15.81
N LEU A 78 -20.81 -5.67 15.48
CA LEU A 78 -20.20 -4.44 15.99
C LEU A 78 -20.07 -4.34 17.52
N PRO A 79 -21.07 -4.74 18.33
CA PRO A 79 -20.95 -4.66 19.79
C PRO A 79 -19.86 -5.56 20.38
N LYS A 80 -19.35 -6.52 19.59
CA LYS A 80 -18.33 -7.50 20.02
C LYS A 80 -16.92 -7.08 19.64
N ILE A 81 -16.76 -6.07 18.80
CA ILE A 81 -15.46 -5.65 18.28
C ILE A 81 -14.89 -4.59 19.21
N ASP A 82 -13.68 -4.84 19.71
CA ASP A 82 -12.89 -3.84 20.42
C ASP A 82 -12.05 -3.04 19.40
N PRO A 83 -12.30 -1.73 19.24
CA PRO A 83 -11.53 -0.87 18.33
C PRO A 83 -10.02 -0.89 18.60
N GLN A 84 -9.58 -1.03 19.86
CA GLN A 84 -8.15 -1.03 20.20
C GLN A 84 -7.48 -2.33 19.74
N VAL A 85 -8.13 -3.47 19.96
CA VAL A 85 -7.62 -4.76 19.49
C VAL A 85 -7.51 -4.76 17.96
N MET A 86 -8.52 -4.23 17.27
CA MET A 86 -8.49 -4.14 15.82
C MET A 86 -7.39 -3.21 15.31
N HIS A 87 -7.22 -2.02 15.93
CA HIS A 87 -6.13 -1.11 15.59
C HIS A 87 -4.75 -1.77 15.77
N ASN A 88 -4.51 -2.42 16.90
CA ASN A 88 -3.24 -3.06 17.21
C ASN A 88 -2.93 -4.18 16.21
N ARG A 89 -3.93 -4.96 15.84
CA ARG A 89 -3.77 -6.02 14.83
C ARG A 89 -3.47 -5.46 13.44
N MET A 90 -4.14 -4.38 13.03
CA MET A 90 -3.86 -3.73 11.75
C MET A 90 -2.45 -3.15 11.69
N ARG A 91 -1.94 -2.61 12.80
CA ARG A 91 -0.58 -2.11 12.94
C ARG A 91 0.47 -3.20 12.75
N GLU A 92 0.21 -4.41 13.23
CA GLU A 92 1.11 -5.58 13.07
C GLU A 92 1.10 -6.13 11.64
N LEU A 93 -0.05 -6.12 10.98
CA LEU A 93 -0.19 -6.60 9.60
C LEU A 93 0.37 -5.61 8.57
N TYR A 94 0.19 -4.31 8.82
CA TYR A 94 0.51 -3.24 7.88
C TYR A 94 1.33 -2.14 8.54
N SER A 95 2.65 -2.27 8.43
CA SER A 95 3.61 -1.25 8.82
C SER A 95 4.22 -0.58 7.60
N TRP A 96 4.03 0.74 7.47
CA TRP A 96 4.70 1.53 6.43
C TRP A 96 6.22 1.42 6.49
N HIS A 97 6.79 1.18 7.68
CA HIS A 97 8.22 0.99 7.85
C HIS A 97 8.70 -0.31 7.21
N ASP A 98 7.92 -1.39 7.31
CA ASP A 98 8.24 -2.66 6.66
C ASP A 98 8.06 -2.58 5.14
N VAL A 99 7.00 -1.91 4.69
CA VAL A 99 6.75 -1.66 3.26
C VAL A 99 7.86 -0.82 2.66
N SER A 100 8.33 0.23 3.33
CA SER A 100 9.43 1.07 2.84
C SER A 100 10.73 0.29 2.74
N LYS A 101 11.08 -0.49 3.78
CA LYS A 101 12.30 -1.31 3.80
C LYS A 101 12.31 -2.37 2.70
N ARG A 102 11.17 -3.04 2.46
CA ARG A 102 11.05 -4.03 1.37
C ARG A 102 11.14 -3.37 0.00
N THR A 103 10.52 -2.20 -0.15
CA THR A 103 10.58 -1.41 -1.38
C THR A 103 12.01 -0.93 -1.65
N GLU A 104 12.73 -0.43 -0.64
CA GLU A 104 14.15 -0.04 -0.74
C GLU A 104 15.03 -1.19 -1.26
N ILE A 105 14.84 -2.41 -0.74
CA ILE A 105 15.57 -3.60 -1.24
C ILE A 105 15.31 -3.85 -2.74
N VAL A 106 14.08 -3.61 -3.21
CA VAL A 106 13.75 -3.76 -4.64
C VAL A 106 14.44 -2.68 -5.46
N TYR A 107 14.42 -1.43 -5.00
CA TYR A 107 15.15 -0.33 -5.64
C TYR A 107 16.66 -0.57 -5.69
N ASP A 108 17.27 -0.98 -4.57
CA ASP A 108 18.69 -1.34 -4.51
C ASP A 108 19.06 -2.44 -5.50
N ARG A 109 18.17 -3.43 -5.69
CA ARG A 109 18.36 -4.50 -6.67
C ARG A 109 18.20 -3.98 -8.09
N ALA A 110 17.20 -3.13 -8.34
CA ALA A 110 16.93 -2.54 -9.65
C ALA A 110 18.08 -1.62 -10.09
N LEU A 111 18.64 -0.81 -9.19
CA LEU A 111 19.78 0.05 -9.45
C LEU A 111 21.08 -0.73 -9.74
N LYS A 112 21.22 -1.94 -9.19
CA LYS A 112 22.34 -2.85 -9.51
C LYS A 112 22.17 -3.55 -10.86
N CYS A 113 20.96 -3.57 -11.42
CA CYS A 113 20.76 -4.07 -12.78
C CYS A 113 21.27 -3.02 -13.77
N SER A 114 22.22 -3.42 -14.63
CA SER A 114 22.71 -2.55 -15.70
C SER A 114 21.56 -2.17 -16.65
N ASP A 115 21.52 -0.92 -17.09
CA ASP A 115 20.63 -0.50 -18.16
C ASP A 115 20.85 -1.38 -19.39
N GLN A 116 19.80 -2.11 -19.76
CA GLN A 116 19.86 -3.02 -20.87
C GLN A 116 19.89 -2.21 -22.17
N ASN A 117 20.99 -2.31 -22.91
CA ASN A 117 21.15 -1.69 -24.22
C ASN A 117 19.91 -1.96 -25.09
N LEU A 118 19.43 -0.95 -25.81
CA LEU A 118 18.24 -1.04 -26.67
C LEU A 118 18.32 -2.22 -27.65
N LEU A 119 19.52 -2.55 -28.13
CA LEU A 119 19.78 -3.70 -29.00
C LEU A 119 19.53 -5.05 -28.33
N GLU A 120 19.85 -5.18 -27.04
CA GLU A 120 19.61 -6.40 -26.26
C GLU A 120 18.11 -6.59 -26.00
N ARG A 121 17.39 -5.49 -25.74
CA ARG A 121 15.92 -5.49 -25.65
C ARG A 121 15.28 -5.86 -26.98
N LEU A 122 15.75 -5.28 -28.10
CA LEU A 122 15.23 -5.55 -29.45
C LEU A 122 15.42 -7.03 -29.85
N SER A 123 16.59 -7.60 -29.56
CA SER A 123 16.89 -9.02 -29.83
C SER A 123 15.89 -9.97 -29.14
N ARG A 124 15.51 -9.68 -27.89
CA ARG A 124 14.50 -10.47 -27.16
C ARG A 124 13.10 -10.36 -27.77
N TYR A 125 12.70 -9.17 -28.25
CA TYR A 125 11.41 -9.00 -28.93
C TYR A 125 11.35 -9.70 -30.29
N LEU A 126 12.44 -9.67 -31.06
CA LEU A 126 12.56 -10.41 -32.33
C LEU A 126 12.48 -11.93 -32.14
N SER A 127 12.87 -12.42 -30.95
CA SER A 127 12.77 -13.83 -30.57
C SER A 127 11.32 -14.29 -30.35
N CYS A 128 10.39 -13.37 -30.08
CA CYS A 128 8.96 -13.64 -29.91
C CYS A 128 8.23 -13.65 -31.26
N GLY A 129 8.54 -14.62 -32.12
CA GLY A 129 7.75 -14.97 -33.31
C GLY A 129 7.86 -13.99 -34.50
N ALA A 130 7.76 -14.53 -35.71
CA ALA A 130 8.05 -13.81 -36.97
C ALA A 130 7.13 -12.59 -37.26
N TRP A 131 5.92 -12.57 -36.68
CA TRP A 131 4.94 -11.49 -36.84
C TRP A 131 4.87 -10.56 -35.63
N ALA A 132 4.76 -11.11 -34.42
CA ALA A 132 4.70 -10.31 -33.20
C ALA A 132 5.98 -9.49 -32.98
N GLY A 133 7.16 -10.05 -33.25
CA GLY A 133 8.43 -9.31 -33.16
C GLY A 133 8.50 -8.10 -34.09
N LYS A 134 7.95 -8.18 -35.32
CA LYS A 134 7.91 -7.04 -36.25
C LYS A 134 7.01 -5.91 -35.74
N ILE A 135 5.86 -6.26 -35.16
CA ILE A 135 4.95 -5.28 -34.54
C ILE A 135 5.65 -4.61 -33.35
N PHE A 136 6.32 -5.37 -32.48
CA PHE A 136 7.08 -4.79 -31.36
C PHE A 136 8.22 -3.87 -31.81
N CYS A 137 8.91 -4.22 -32.90
CA CYS A 137 9.93 -3.33 -33.48
C CYS A 137 9.34 -2.01 -33.98
N LEU A 138 8.21 -2.04 -34.67
CA LEU A 138 7.52 -0.82 -35.11
C LEU A 138 7.07 0.03 -33.93
N VAL A 139 6.53 -0.58 -32.88
CA VAL A 139 6.13 0.11 -31.64
C VAL A 139 7.34 0.72 -30.93
N MET A 140 8.48 0.02 -30.87
CA MET A 140 9.73 0.55 -30.32
C MET A 140 10.22 1.78 -31.09
N ILE A 141 10.23 1.72 -32.43
CA ILE A 141 10.63 2.85 -33.28
C ILE A 141 9.68 4.03 -33.07
N PHE A 142 8.36 3.77 -33.03
CA PHE A 142 7.37 4.81 -32.76
C PHE A 142 7.58 5.45 -31.37
N ASN A 143 7.81 4.66 -30.32
CA ASN A 143 8.12 5.18 -28.99
C ASN A 143 9.41 6.02 -28.98
N PHE A 144 10.43 5.61 -29.71
CA PHE A 144 11.68 6.37 -29.84
C PHE A 144 11.46 7.71 -30.54
N LEU A 145 10.69 7.72 -31.63
CA LEU A 145 10.31 8.97 -32.33
C LEU A 145 9.46 9.88 -31.44
N LEU A 146 8.52 9.29 -30.69
CA LEU A 146 7.67 10.02 -29.75
C LEU A 146 8.50 10.61 -28.61
N TRP A 147 9.46 9.86 -28.04
CA TRP A 147 10.41 10.39 -27.06
C TRP A 147 11.14 11.59 -27.64
N HIS A 148 11.77 11.46 -28.80
CA HIS A 148 12.55 12.55 -29.40
C HIS A 148 11.67 13.78 -29.72
N LEU A 149 10.39 13.57 -30.08
CA LEU A 149 9.44 14.67 -30.25
C LEU A 149 9.08 15.33 -28.91
N LEU A 150 8.88 14.54 -27.85
CA LEU A 150 8.63 15.05 -26.49
C LEU A 150 9.84 15.82 -25.96
N GLU A 151 11.06 15.35 -26.21
CA GLU A 151 12.31 16.03 -25.82
C GLU A 151 12.50 17.36 -26.56
N LEU A 152 11.94 17.49 -27.78
CA LEU A 152 11.88 18.77 -28.50
C LEU A 152 10.83 19.73 -27.93
N TRP A 153 9.74 19.21 -27.37
CA TRP A 153 8.63 20.01 -26.84
C TRP A 153 8.83 20.40 -25.37
N GLN A 154 9.42 19.52 -24.59
CA GLN A 154 9.73 19.69 -23.17
C GLN A 154 11.05 18.97 -22.88
N PRO A 155 12.18 19.70 -22.97
CA PRO A 155 13.50 19.10 -22.79
C PRO A 155 13.63 18.51 -21.38
N ALA A 156 14.34 17.38 -21.27
CA ALA A 156 14.56 16.71 -19.98
C ALA A 156 15.25 17.64 -18.96
N ASP A 157 16.02 18.61 -19.43
CA ASP A 157 16.70 19.62 -18.60
C ASP A 157 15.74 20.56 -17.85
N GLU A 158 14.49 20.69 -18.30
CA GLU A 158 13.44 21.46 -17.61
C GLU A 158 12.69 20.64 -16.56
N ILE A 159 12.93 19.32 -16.49
CA ILE A 159 12.36 18.46 -15.45
C ILE A 159 13.15 18.73 -14.18
N GLU A 160 12.46 19.22 -13.15
CA GLU A 160 13.04 19.37 -11.81
C GLU A 160 13.53 18.01 -11.32
N GLU A 161 14.86 17.83 -11.29
CA GLU A 161 15.46 16.66 -10.69
C GLU A 161 15.10 16.64 -9.21
N ALA A 162 14.51 15.52 -8.77
CA ALA A 162 14.25 15.32 -7.36
C ALA A 162 15.61 15.39 -6.62
N PRO A 163 15.77 16.29 -5.64
CA PRO A 163 17.04 16.43 -4.94
C PRO A 163 17.40 15.09 -4.29
N ASP A 164 18.63 14.65 -4.50
CA ASP A 164 19.15 13.48 -3.80
C ASP A 164 19.04 13.72 -2.30
N VAL A 165 18.31 12.84 -1.62
CA VAL A 165 18.25 12.87 -0.16
C VAL A 165 19.63 12.44 0.34
N ILE A 166 20.47 13.43 0.65
CA ILE A 166 21.74 13.19 1.34
C ILE A 166 21.37 12.71 2.75
N LEU A 167 21.27 11.40 2.92
CA LEU A 167 21.27 10.76 4.23
C LEU A 167 22.65 11.01 4.84
N SER A 168 22.82 12.16 5.49
CA SER A 168 24.00 12.46 6.28
C SER A 168 24.18 11.31 7.27
N ARG A 169 25.28 10.60 7.12
CA ARG A 169 25.67 9.42 7.91
C ARG A 169 26.10 9.82 9.34
N ASN A 170 25.40 10.79 9.94
CA ASN A 170 25.43 11.08 11.37
C ASN A 170 24.26 10.35 12.04
N CYS A 171 24.27 9.02 11.93
CA CYS A 171 23.40 8.15 12.70
C CYS A 171 23.90 8.02 14.15
N ASP A 172 24.01 9.14 14.87
CA ASP A 172 24.06 9.13 16.33
C ASP A 172 22.72 9.58 16.95
N GLY A 173 21.82 10.16 16.15
CA GLY A 173 20.52 10.69 16.63
C GLY A 173 19.28 9.82 16.34
N LEU A 174 19.29 9.03 15.27
CA LEU A 174 18.11 8.28 14.81
C LEU A 174 17.98 6.87 15.42
N GLU A 175 19.10 6.26 15.84
CA GLU A 175 19.02 5.06 16.69
C GLU A 175 18.32 5.35 18.01
N GLY A 176 18.46 6.57 18.55
CA GLY A 176 17.80 6.99 19.78
C GLY A 176 16.29 7.11 19.66
N CYS A 177 15.76 7.48 18.49
CA CYS A 177 14.31 7.66 18.28
C CYS A 177 13.60 6.32 18.07
N CYS A 178 14.17 5.43 17.26
CA CYS A 178 13.64 4.06 17.10
C CYS A 178 13.82 3.23 18.38
N ARG A 179 14.92 3.40 19.12
CA ARG A 179 15.13 2.72 20.42
C ARG A 179 14.20 3.29 21.51
N LYS A 180 13.87 4.59 21.48
CA LYS A 180 12.82 5.16 22.37
C LYS A 180 11.44 4.61 22.06
N TYR A 181 11.10 4.37 20.79
CA TYR A 181 9.82 3.77 20.42
C TYR A 181 9.74 2.31 20.90
N ASN A 182 10.79 1.51 20.69
CA ASN A 182 10.85 0.11 21.14
C ASN A 182 10.97 -0.03 22.68
N ASN A 183 11.56 0.94 23.39
CA ASN A 183 11.66 0.91 24.85
C ASN A 183 10.38 1.43 25.53
N ALA A 184 9.62 2.33 24.90
CA ALA A 184 8.34 2.80 25.43
C ALA A 184 7.27 1.68 25.43
N GLU A 185 7.30 0.77 24.45
CA GLU A 185 6.42 -0.42 24.45
C GLU A 185 6.82 -1.45 25.52
N ASN A 186 8.10 -1.57 25.87
CA ASN A 186 8.55 -2.47 26.94
C ASN A 186 8.23 -1.93 28.35
N TYR A 187 8.20 -0.61 28.56
CA TYR A 187 7.80 -0.01 29.85
C TYR A 187 6.31 -0.20 30.12
N ASN A 188 5.46 -0.13 29.08
CA ASN A 188 4.02 -0.38 29.21
C ASN A 188 3.64 -1.86 29.37
N SER A 189 4.56 -2.80 29.10
CA SER A 189 4.35 -4.23 29.33
C SER A 189 4.84 -4.72 30.70
N SER A 190 5.54 -3.89 31.47
CA SER A 190 6.09 -4.27 32.79
C SER A 190 5.23 -3.81 33.98
N ASP A 191 4.30 -2.85 33.77
CA ASP A 191 3.42 -2.33 34.84
C ASP A 191 2.10 -3.11 35.03
N THR A 192 1.84 -4.16 34.23
CA THR A 192 0.64 -5.02 34.40
C THR A 192 0.87 -6.30 35.21
N ASN A 193 2.08 -6.52 35.74
CA ASN A 193 2.40 -7.73 36.52
C ASN A 193 2.60 -7.50 38.03
N ASN A 194 2.19 -6.35 38.59
CA ASN A 194 2.24 -6.11 40.04
C ASN A 194 1.01 -5.33 40.55
N ILE A 195 -0.17 -5.91 40.41
CA ILE A 195 -1.29 -5.64 41.33
C ILE A 195 -1.92 -6.99 41.66
N SER A 196 -1.41 -7.58 42.74
CA SER A 196 -2.16 -8.50 43.60
C SER A 196 -3.01 -7.70 44.56
#